data_AF-K4LH43-F1
#
_entry.id   AF-K4LH43-F1
#
_cell.length_a   1.000
_cell.length_b   1.000
_cell.length_c   1.000
_cell.angle_alpha   90.00
_cell.angle_beta   90.00
_cell.angle_gamma   90.00
#
_symmetry.space_group_name_H-M   'P 1'
#
loop_
_entity.id
_entity.type
_entity.pdbx_description
1 polymer ?
#
loop_
_entity_poly.entity_id
_entity_poly.type
_entity_poly.pdbx_seq_one_letter_code
_entity_poly.pdbx_strand_id
1 'polypeptide(L)'
;MLALLEAEEEGIKLEVANRQGDSSAPQIANLLTSLLIYYPEIATINLDPRKQIIKFTFYLKNAISPEKIKMAQNYLRQSMDAYYYLCKMKVAVSTFFFEPLESFTILEFQRDVGSLSLKEINLLIALLREELGATLVTDEDDDLQVDDMALHEELLGYMLESVKQKRANIELIALRDEGKVVVYNK
;
A
#
# COMPACT_ATOMS: atom_id res chain seq x y z
N MET A 1 47.26 3.47 -18.03
CA MET A 1 46.46 3.17 -19.24
C MET A 1 46.04 1.72 -19.11
N LEU A 2 44.82 1.34 -18.73
CA LEU A 2 43.54 2.03 -18.55
C LEU A 2 42.77 1.15 -17.54
N ALA A 3 42.11 1.77 -16.56
CA ALA A 3 41.16 1.07 -15.70
C ALA A 3 39.91 0.75 -16.54
N LEU A 4 39.44 -0.50 -16.51
CA LEU A 4 38.10 -0.86 -16.98
C LEU A 4 37.30 -1.26 -15.75
N LEU A 5 36.42 -0.34 -15.36
CA LEU A 5 35.28 -0.63 -14.50
C LEU A 5 34.37 -1.59 -15.24
N GLU A 6 34.13 -2.77 -14.68
CA GLU A 6 32.93 -3.55 -14.98
C GLU A 6 31.92 -3.23 -13.88
N ALA A 7 30.92 -2.45 -14.24
CA ALA A 7 29.72 -2.25 -13.44
C ALA A 7 28.84 -3.50 -13.62
N GLU A 8 28.70 -4.31 -12.59
CA GLU A 8 27.66 -5.34 -12.54
C GLU A 8 26.34 -4.67 -12.13
N GLU A 9 25.44 -4.54 -13.10
CA GLU A 9 24.05 -4.17 -12.89
C GLU A 9 23.38 -5.20 -11.97
N GLU A 10 23.00 -4.79 -10.74
CA GLU A 10 22.10 -5.55 -9.88
C GLU A 10 20.68 -5.53 -10.48
N GLY A 11 20.46 -6.43 -11.44
CA GLY A 11 19.14 -6.74 -11.96
C GLY A 11 18.25 -7.33 -10.87
N ILE A 12 17.12 -6.68 -10.62
CA ILE A 12 16.03 -7.12 -9.74
C ILE A 12 15.65 -8.58 -10.07
N LYS A 13 15.99 -9.53 -9.19
CA LYS A 13 15.54 -10.92 -9.29
C LYS A 13 14.14 -11.07 -8.69
N LEU A 14 13.14 -11.09 -9.57
CA LEU A 14 11.78 -11.53 -9.23
C LEU A 14 11.76 -13.07 -9.17
N GLU A 15 11.96 -13.65 -7.98
CA GLU A 15 11.72 -15.08 -7.77
C GLU A 15 10.23 -15.34 -7.56
N VAL A 16 9.52 -15.58 -8.67
CA VAL A 16 8.13 -16.04 -8.63
C VAL A 16 8.14 -17.57 -8.49
N ALA A 17 7.94 -18.06 -7.26
CA ALA A 17 7.81 -19.49 -6.99
C ALA A 17 6.54 -20.05 -7.69
N ASN A 18 6.75 -20.76 -8.79
CA ASN A 18 5.70 -21.29 -9.65
C ASN A 18 5.01 -22.50 -9.02
N ARG A 19 3.81 -22.31 -8.47
CA ARG A 19 2.82 -23.37 -8.26
C ARG A 19 1.58 -22.99 -9.05
N GLN A 20 1.25 -23.84 -10.03
CA GLN A 20 0.10 -23.75 -10.94
C GLN A 20 -1.12 -23.14 -10.23
N GLY A 21 -1.47 -21.90 -10.57
CA GLY A 21 -2.48 -21.12 -9.86
C GLY A 21 -3.07 -20.02 -10.73
N ASP A 22 -4.38 -19.82 -10.57
CA ASP A 22 -5.24 -18.75 -11.09
C ASP A 22 -4.51 -17.66 -11.90
N SER A 23 -4.84 -17.51 -13.19
CA SER A 23 -4.11 -16.67 -14.17
C SER A 23 -4.04 -15.17 -13.81
N SER A 24 -4.70 -14.76 -12.74
CA SER A 24 -4.72 -13.41 -12.18
C SER A 24 -3.67 -13.17 -11.08
N ALA A 25 -3.12 -14.22 -10.45
CA ALA A 25 -2.21 -14.08 -9.31
C ALA A 25 -0.97 -13.21 -9.60
N PRO A 26 -0.25 -13.40 -10.74
CA PRO A 26 0.93 -12.59 -11.05
C PRO A 26 0.58 -11.11 -11.23
N GLN A 27 -0.60 -10.81 -11.77
CA GLN A 27 -1.02 -9.42 -12.04
C GLN A 27 -1.38 -8.70 -10.74
N ILE A 28 -2.02 -9.40 -9.80
CA ILE A 28 -2.31 -8.84 -8.47
C ILE A 28 -1.02 -8.66 -7.70
N ALA A 29 -0.13 -9.66 -7.70
CA ALA A 29 1.18 -9.55 -7.07
C ALA A 29 1.97 -8.34 -7.60
N ASN A 30 1.96 -8.12 -8.92
CA ASN A 30 2.57 -6.94 -9.54
C ASN A 30 1.93 -5.64 -9.04
N LEU A 31 0.60 -5.55 -8.98
CA LEU A 31 -0.09 -4.36 -8.45
C LEU A 31 0.32 -4.08 -7.00
N LEU A 32 0.28 -5.10 -6.12
CA LEU A 32 0.65 -4.93 -4.72
C LEU A 32 2.12 -4.50 -4.58
N THR A 33 2.98 -5.05 -5.43
CA THR A 33 4.40 -4.67 -5.48
C THR A 33 4.58 -3.21 -5.91
N SER A 34 3.91 -2.80 -6.99
CA SER A 34 3.95 -1.42 -7.48
C SER A 34 3.39 -0.43 -6.47
N LEU A 35 2.31 -0.78 -5.76
CA LEU A 35 1.76 0.03 -4.68
C LEU A 35 2.77 0.25 -3.55
N LEU A 36 3.47 -0.82 -3.12
CA LEU A 36 4.48 -0.70 -2.08
C LEU A 36 5.65 0.17 -2.56
N ILE A 37 6.16 -0.02 -3.78
CA ILE A 37 7.24 0.80 -4.35
C ILE A 37 6.85 2.28 -4.40
N TYR A 38 5.64 2.59 -4.89
CA TYR A 38 5.19 3.97 -5.07
C TYR A 38 4.83 4.67 -3.75
N TYR A 39 4.41 3.93 -2.72
CA TYR A 39 4.03 4.46 -1.42
C TYR A 39 4.93 3.92 -0.31
N PRO A 40 6.07 4.58 -0.02
CA PRO A 40 7.04 4.12 0.98
C PRO A 40 6.48 4.08 2.42
N GLU A 41 5.36 4.74 2.69
CA GLU A 41 4.64 4.68 3.96
C GLU A 41 3.97 3.32 4.21
N ILE A 42 3.59 2.62 3.14
CA ILE A 42 2.83 1.38 3.26
C ILE A 42 3.81 0.25 3.60
N ALA A 43 3.63 -0.36 4.78
CA ALA A 43 4.46 -1.45 5.24
C ALA A 43 3.97 -2.82 4.73
N THR A 44 2.64 -3.00 4.66
CA THR A 44 2.02 -4.25 4.22
C THR A 44 0.70 -3.98 3.51
N ILE A 45 0.42 -4.75 2.48
CA ILE A 45 -0.87 -4.82 1.80
C ILE A 45 -1.38 -6.25 1.87
N ASN A 46 -2.58 -6.44 2.41
CA ASN A 46 -3.26 -7.73 2.44
C ASN A 46 -4.57 -7.66 1.65
N LEU A 47 -4.72 -8.52 0.66
CA LEU A 47 -5.93 -8.66 -0.14
C LEU A 47 -6.68 -9.93 0.26
N ASP A 48 -7.86 -9.76 0.85
CA ASP A 48 -8.83 -10.83 1.08
C ASP A 48 -9.86 -10.85 -0.05
N PRO A 49 -9.70 -11.75 -1.05
CA PRO A 49 -10.61 -11.81 -2.20
C PRO A 49 -12.02 -12.27 -1.82
N ARG A 50 -12.17 -13.05 -0.74
CA ARG A 50 -13.47 -13.59 -0.33
C ARG A 50 -14.34 -12.50 0.27
N LYS A 51 -13.72 -11.62 1.06
CA LYS A 51 -14.40 -10.45 1.63
C LYS A 51 -14.40 -9.24 0.71
N GLN A 52 -13.63 -9.26 -0.39
CA GLN A 52 -13.39 -8.10 -1.25
C GLN A 52 -12.85 -6.91 -0.45
N ILE A 53 -11.96 -7.20 0.51
CA ILE A 53 -11.33 -6.20 1.37
C ILE A 53 -9.83 -6.19 1.09
N ILE A 54 -9.29 -5.00 0.94
CA ILE A 54 -7.86 -4.73 0.95
C ILE A 54 -7.52 -4.00 2.25
N LYS A 55 -6.40 -4.38 2.84
CA LYS A 55 -5.88 -3.82 4.08
C LYS A 55 -4.53 -3.19 3.81
N PHE A 56 -4.37 -1.95 4.24
CA PHE A 56 -3.10 -1.24 4.22
C PHE A 56 -2.62 -1.10 5.66
N THR A 57 -1.41 -1.55 5.92
CA THR A 57 -0.78 -1.44 7.24
C THR A 57 0.36 -0.44 7.20
N PHE A 58 0.40 0.40 8.21
CA PHE A 58 1.39 1.44 8.43
C PHE A 58 1.98 1.28 9.83
N TYR A 59 3.25 1.64 9.98
CA TYR A 59 3.91 1.67 11.28
C TYR A 59 4.14 3.10 11.74
N LEU A 60 3.84 3.36 13.01
CA LEU A 60 4.06 4.65 13.65
C LEU A 60 5.06 4.46 14.78
N LYS A 61 6.12 5.27 14.80
CA LYS A 61 7.11 5.35 15.88
C LYS A 61 6.39 5.68 17.18
N ASN A 62 6.70 4.90 18.23
CA ASN A 62 6.14 5.01 19.58
C ASN A 62 4.69 4.53 19.72
N ALA A 63 4.35 4.18 20.96
CA ALA A 63 2.98 3.96 21.37
C ALA A 63 2.22 5.31 21.40
N ILE A 64 1.17 5.45 20.58
CA ILE A 64 0.34 6.65 20.57
C ILE A 64 -0.68 6.58 21.71
N SER A 65 -0.90 7.69 22.41
CA SER A 65 -1.89 7.74 23.49
C SER A 65 -3.32 7.52 22.95
N PRO A 66 -4.23 6.93 23.76
CA PRO A 66 -5.61 6.70 23.33
C PRO A 66 -6.35 7.96 22.86
N GLU A 67 -6.05 9.12 23.45
CA GLU A 67 -6.63 10.41 23.04
C GLU A 67 -6.19 10.82 21.64
N LYS A 68 -4.88 10.70 21.35
CA LYS A 68 -4.32 10.99 20.03
C LYS A 68 -4.86 10.02 18.97
N ILE A 69 -4.96 8.74 19.30
CA ILE A 69 -5.60 7.74 18.42
C ILE A 69 -7.02 8.17 18.06
N LYS A 70 -7.83 8.54 19.07
CA LYS A 70 -9.23 8.95 18.84
C LYS A 70 -9.31 10.21 17.98
N MET A 71 -8.41 11.18 18.17
CA MET A 71 -8.36 12.39 17.35
C MET A 71 -8.00 12.06 15.90
N ALA A 72 -6.92 11.29 15.68
CA ALA A 72 -6.47 10.88 14.35
C ALA A 72 -7.54 10.05 13.62
N GLN A 73 -8.15 9.06 14.29
CA GLN A 73 -9.25 8.27 13.73
C GLN A 73 -10.43 9.13 13.30
N ASN A 74 -10.82 10.11 14.13
CA ASN A 74 -11.93 11.00 13.80
C ASN A 74 -11.61 11.91 12.61
N TYR A 75 -10.40 12.47 12.58
CA TYR A 75 -9.95 13.30 11.46
C TYR A 75 -9.92 12.48 10.16
N LEU A 76 -9.20 11.35 10.15
CA LEU A 76 -9.09 10.49 8.97
C LEU A 76 -10.46 10.05 8.48
N ARG A 77 -11.34 9.60 9.38
CA ARG A 77 -12.70 9.20 9.00
C ARG A 77 -13.48 10.35 8.38
N GLN A 78 -13.47 11.54 8.98
CA GLN A 78 -14.21 12.70 8.46
C GLN A 78 -13.68 13.16 7.10
N SER A 79 -12.36 13.17 6.92
CA SER A 79 -11.72 13.52 5.66
C SER A 79 -12.07 12.53 4.55
N MET A 80 -12.04 11.22 4.84
CA MET A 80 -12.46 10.20 3.87
C MET A 80 -13.96 10.27 3.57
N ASP A 81 -14.82 10.44 4.58
CA ASP A 81 -16.27 10.59 4.42
C ASP A 81 -16.61 11.80 3.53
N ALA A 82 -15.92 12.93 3.74
CA ALA A 82 -16.06 14.12 2.91
C ALA A 82 -15.64 13.87 1.46
N TYR A 83 -14.50 13.19 1.24
CA TYR A 83 -14.05 12.79 -0.08
C TYR A 83 -15.08 11.89 -0.78
N TYR A 84 -15.58 10.85 -0.11
CA TYR A 84 -16.59 9.96 -0.67
C TYR A 84 -17.87 10.70 -1.06
N TYR A 85 -18.31 11.65 -0.22
CA TYR A 85 -19.46 12.50 -0.51
C TYR A 85 -19.25 13.35 -1.77
N LEU A 86 -18.10 14.03 -1.88
CA LEU A 86 -17.75 14.88 -3.02
C LEU A 86 -17.63 14.09 -4.33
N CYS A 87 -17.05 12.90 -4.26
CA CYS A 87 -16.88 12.00 -5.40
C CYS A 87 -18.12 11.14 -5.70
N LYS A 88 -19.20 11.27 -4.91
CA LYS A 88 -20.44 10.48 -5.02
C LYS A 88 -20.18 8.97 -5.00
N MET A 89 -19.20 8.54 -4.19
CA MET A 89 -18.79 7.14 -4.07
C MET A 89 -19.70 6.39 -3.12
N LYS A 90 -20.00 5.14 -3.45
CA LYS A 90 -20.66 4.20 -2.53
C LYS A 90 -19.60 3.27 -1.96
N VAL A 91 -19.26 3.51 -0.69
CA VAL A 91 -18.24 2.77 0.05
C VAL A 91 -18.91 1.85 1.05
N ALA A 92 -18.60 0.55 0.99
CA ALA A 92 -19.12 -0.45 1.90
C ALA A 92 -18.22 -0.61 3.12
N VAL A 93 -16.90 -0.51 2.94
CA VAL A 93 -15.89 -0.64 4.00
C VAL A 93 -14.87 0.49 3.84
N SER A 94 -14.68 1.25 4.93
CA SER A 94 -13.62 2.25 5.11
C SER A 94 -13.42 2.42 6.61
N THR A 95 -12.41 1.78 7.19
CA THR A 95 -12.24 1.75 8.65
C THR A 95 -10.78 1.77 9.05
N PHE A 96 -10.48 2.55 10.07
CA PHE A 96 -9.14 2.70 10.64
C PHE A 96 -9.05 2.02 12.01
N PHE A 97 -8.07 1.16 12.16
CA PHE A 97 -7.73 0.50 13.41
C PHE A 97 -6.34 0.93 13.85
N PHE A 98 -6.21 1.27 15.13
CA PHE A 98 -4.92 1.56 15.74
C PHE A 98 -4.69 0.54 16.84
N GLU A 99 -3.57 -0.17 16.75
CA GLU A 99 -3.11 -1.14 17.73
C GLU A 99 -1.81 -0.62 18.34
N PRO A 100 -1.87 0.09 19.48
CA PRO A 100 -0.66 0.51 20.19
C PRO A 100 0.01 -0.72 20.81
N LEU A 101 1.28 -0.91 20.48
CA LEU A 101 2.18 -1.89 21.07
C LEU A 101 3.18 -1.17 21.98
N GLU A 102 4.10 -1.89 22.62
CA GLU A 102 5.03 -1.31 23.60
C GLU A 102 5.92 -0.20 23.03
N SER A 103 6.43 -0.36 21.81
CA SER A 103 7.43 0.54 21.19
C SER A 103 6.96 1.22 19.91
N PHE A 104 5.83 0.81 19.34
CA PHE A 104 5.28 1.35 18.09
C PHE A 104 3.77 1.15 18.05
N THR A 105 3.10 1.78 17.09
CA THR A 105 1.67 1.59 16.86
C THR A 105 1.47 1.07 15.45
N ILE A 106 0.63 0.04 15.31
CA ILE A 106 0.17 -0.44 14.01
C ILE A 106 -1.10 0.32 13.64
N LEU A 107 -1.10 0.93 12.47
CA LEU A 107 -2.29 1.50 11.86
C LEU A 107 -2.72 0.61 10.70
N GLU A 108 -3.94 0.10 10.75
CA GLU A 108 -4.57 -0.66 9.66
C GLU A 108 -5.74 0.15 9.07
N PHE A 109 -5.72 0.36 7.75
CA PHE A 109 -6.85 0.85 6.99
C PHE A 109 -7.47 -0.29 6.19
N GLN A 110 -8.72 -0.62 6.48
CA GLN A 110 -9.51 -1.60 5.72
C GLN A 110 -10.43 -0.89 4.73
N ARG A 111 -10.43 -1.38 3.49
CA ARG A 111 -11.19 -0.80 2.39
C ARG A 111 -11.80 -1.86 1.49
N ASP A 112 -13.03 -1.65 1.00
CA ASP A 112 -13.56 -2.51 -0.06
C ASP A 112 -12.86 -2.25 -1.40
N VAL A 113 -12.46 -3.33 -2.07
CA VAL A 113 -11.65 -3.29 -3.29
C VAL A 113 -12.43 -2.65 -4.44
N GLY A 114 -13.73 -2.94 -4.54
CA GLY A 114 -14.55 -2.57 -5.69
C GLY A 114 -14.65 -1.06 -5.91
N SER A 115 -14.66 -0.26 -4.84
CA SER A 115 -14.74 1.20 -4.94
C SER A 115 -13.43 1.95 -4.67
N LEU A 116 -12.37 1.27 -4.22
CA LEU A 116 -11.08 1.91 -3.92
C LEU A 116 -10.45 2.54 -5.16
N SER A 117 -9.96 3.78 -5.11
CA SER A 117 -9.28 4.40 -6.26
C SER A 117 -7.85 4.83 -5.92
N LEU A 118 -7.01 5.04 -6.93
CA LEU A 118 -5.65 5.52 -6.68
C LEU A 118 -5.64 6.92 -6.05
N LYS A 119 -6.53 7.81 -6.50
CA LYS A 119 -6.74 9.14 -5.90
C LYS A 119 -7.09 9.06 -4.41
N GLU A 120 -7.85 8.05 -4.03
CA GLU A 120 -8.19 7.79 -2.63
C GLU A 120 -6.95 7.36 -1.82
N ILE A 121 -6.09 6.49 -2.37
CA ILE A 121 -4.83 6.10 -1.73
C ILE A 121 -3.92 7.33 -1.58
N ASN A 122 -3.77 8.15 -2.62
CA ASN A 122 -3.01 9.41 -2.56
C ASN A 122 -3.51 10.33 -1.45
N LEU A 123 -4.83 10.52 -1.34
CA LEU A 123 -5.43 11.32 -0.29
C LEU A 123 -5.12 10.73 1.09
N LEU A 124 -5.29 9.43 1.26
CA LEU A 124 -4.97 8.74 2.50
C LEU A 124 -3.51 9.00 2.92
N ILE A 125 -2.56 8.79 2.00
CA ILE A 125 -1.14 9.01 2.29
C ILE A 125 -0.87 10.48 2.66
N ALA A 126 -1.47 11.44 1.94
CA ALA A 126 -1.33 12.85 2.26
C ALA A 126 -1.85 13.19 3.67
N LEU A 127 -3.03 12.67 4.05
CA LEU A 127 -3.61 12.87 5.37
C LEU A 127 -2.76 12.22 6.48
N LEU A 128 -2.19 11.05 6.22
CA LEU A 128 -1.29 10.38 7.18
C LEU A 128 0.02 11.16 7.36
N ARG A 129 0.59 11.71 6.28
CA ARG A 129 1.77 12.57 6.38
C ARG A 129 1.48 13.85 7.16
N GLU A 130 0.31 14.46 6.95
CA GLU A 130 -0.10 15.68 7.65
C GLU A 130 -0.31 15.44 9.16
N GLU A 131 -1.09 14.42 9.53
CA GLU A 131 -1.44 14.18 10.94
C GLU A 131 -0.37 13.39 11.72
N LEU A 132 0.35 12.49 11.05
CA LEU A 132 1.21 11.48 11.69
C LEU A 132 2.63 11.45 11.14
N GLY A 133 3.00 12.32 10.19
CA GLY A 133 4.25 12.23 9.43
C GLY A 133 5.52 12.16 10.27
N ALA A 134 5.60 12.89 11.39
CA ALA A 134 6.76 12.82 12.30
C ALA A 134 6.98 11.44 12.92
N THR A 135 5.92 10.63 13.01
CA THR A 135 5.94 9.27 13.55
C THR A 135 5.83 8.21 12.48
N LEU A 136 5.35 8.53 11.29
CA LEU A 136 5.16 7.57 10.21
C LEU A 136 6.51 6.98 9.80
N VAL A 137 6.58 5.66 9.77
CA VAL A 137 7.76 4.94 9.28
C VAL A 137 7.66 4.89 7.76
N THR A 138 8.70 5.37 7.10
CA THR A 138 8.87 5.33 5.66
C THR A 138 10.16 4.59 5.33
N ASP A 139 10.12 3.86 4.23
CA ASP A 139 11.29 3.19 3.63
C ASP A 139 11.77 4.12 2.50
N GLU A 140 12.41 5.23 2.88
CA GLU A 140 12.95 6.21 1.94
C GLU A 140 14.27 5.69 1.35
N ASP A 141 14.20 5.12 0.15
CA ASP A 141 15.34 5.13 -0.77
C ASP A 141 15.32 6.49 -1.49
N ASP A 142 16.23 7.39 -1.10
CA ASP A 142 16.42 8.73 -1.70
C ASP A 142 16.72 8.68 -3.22
N ASP A 143 17.02 7.49 -3.76
CA ASP A 143 17.47 7.24 -5.14
C ASP A 143 16.38 6.73 -6.10
N LEU A 144 15.14 6.49 -5.65
CA LEU A 144 14.04 6.17 -6.56
C LEU A 144 13.48 7.44 -7.21
N GLN A 145 14.32 8.11 -8.01
CA GLN A 145 13.83 9.03 -9.04
C GLN A 145 13.14 8.20 -10.13
N VAL A 146 11.86 7.88 -9.89
CA VAL A 146 11.02 7.30 -10.93
C VAL A 146 10.82 8.38 -11.98
N ASP A 147 11.53 8.25 -13.11
CA ASP A 147 11.29 9.09 -14.29
C ASP A 147 9.79 9.05 -14.63
N ASP A 148 9.21 10.24 -14.79
CA ASP A 148 7.80 10.47 -15.14
C ASP A 148 6.76 9.87 -14.16
N MET A 149 6.76 10.40 -12.93
CA MET A 149 5.82 10.03 -11.85
C MET A 149 4.34 10.04 -12.28
N ALA A 150 3.95 10.89 -13.23
CA ALA A 150 2.59 10.95 -13.76
C ALA A 150 2.22 9.70 -14.58
N LEU A 151 3.15 9.19 -15.40
CA LEU A 151 2.96 7.98 -16.19
C LEU A 151 2.84 6.75 -15.26
N HIS A 152 3.63 6.72 -14.18
CA HIS A 152 3.57 5.64 -13.20
C HIS A 152 2.24 5.61 -12.45
N GLU A 153 1.73 6.78 -12.04
CA GLU A 153 0.42 6.90 -11.41
C GLU A 153 -0.70 6.40 -12.34
N GLU A 154 -0.64 6.75 -13.63
CA GLU A 154 -1.62 6.29 -14.62
C GLU A 154 -1.60 4.76 -14.78
N LEU A 155 -0.41 4.17 -14.94
CA LEU A 155 -0.24 2.73 -15.05
C LEU A 155 -0.78 1.99 -13.81
N LEU A 156 -0.45 2.49 -12.62
CA LEU A 156 -0.89 1.89 -11.37
C LEU A 156 -2.42 1.98 -11.22
N GLY A 157 -3.02 3.08 -11.68
CA GLY A 157 -4.48 3.22 -11.80
C GLY A 157 -5.10 2.15 -12.70
N TYR A 158 -4.52 1.92 -13.88
CA TYR A 158 -4.97 0.84 -14.79
C TYR A 158 -4.83 -0.55 -14.18
N MET A 159 -3.72 -0.83 -13.49
CA MET A 159 -3.50 -2.10 -12.80
C MET A 159 -4.55 -2.34 -11.72
N LEU A 160 -4.86 -1.32 -10.92
CA LEU A 160 -5.89 -1.38 -9.88
C LEU A 160 -7.27 -1.70 -10.48
N GLU A 161 -7.68 -0.99 -11.55
CA GLU A 161 -8.94 -1.26 -12.24
C GLU A 161 -9.00 -2.67 -12.84
N SER A 162 -7.88 -3.17 -13.38
CA SER A 162 -7.80 -4.53 -13.91
C SER A 162 -8.01 -5.59 -12.81
N VAL A 163 -7.50 -5.36 -11.60
CA VAL A 163 -7.64 -6.28 -10.47
C VAL A 163 -9.07 -6.27 -9.93
N LYS A 164 -9.74 -5.12 -9.83
CA LYS A 164 -11.14 -5.04 -9.41
C LYS A 164 -12.09 -5.87 -10.26
N GLN A 165 -11.84 -5.93 -11.57
CA GLN A 165 -12.69 -6.68 -12.50
C GLN A 165 -12.47 -8.20 -12.39
N LYS A 166 -11.36 -8.63 -11.79
CA LYS A 166 -11.00 -10.04 -11.65
C LYS A 166 -11.55 -10.58 -10.33
N ARG A 167 -12.31 -11.66 -10.44
CA ARG A 167 -12.65 -12.51 -9.29
C ARG A 167 -11.51 -13.48 -9.03
N ALA A 168 -10.34 -12.97 -8.65
CA ALA A 168 -9.29 -13.83 -8.15
C ALA A 168 -9.73 -14.43 -6.82
N ASN A 169 -9.46 -15.72 -6.59
CA ASN A 169 -9.80 -16.39 -5.33
C ASN A 169 -8.55 -16.66 -4.47
N ILE A 170 -7.50 -15.88 -4.68
CA ILE A 170 -6.20 -16.02 -4.02
C ILE A 170 -6.03 -14.89 -3.01
N GLU A 171 -5.81 -15.26 -1.74
CA GLU A 171 -5.44 -14.32 -0.67
C GLU A 171 -3.94 -14.02 -0.81
N LEU A 172 -3.61 -12.75 -1.01
CA LEU A 172 -2.24 -12.30 -1.19
C LEU A 172 -1.85 -11.32 -0.09
N ILE A 173 -0.62 -11.47 0.40
CA ILE A 173 0.02 -10.52 1.30
C ILE A 173 1.32 -10.05 0.65
N ALA A 174 1.48 -8.73 0.54
CA ALA A 174 2.72 -8.10 0.12
C ALA A 174 3.25 -7.27 1.28
N LEU A 175 4.55 -7.35 1.56
CA LEU A 175 5.18 -6.58 2.64
C LEU A 175 6.60 -6.17 2.27
N ARG A 176 7.08 -5.13 2.94
CA ARG A 176 8.49 -4.71 2.91
C ARG A 176 9.29 -5.57 3.87
N ASP A 177 10.38 -6.14 3.38
CA ASP A 177 11.31 -6.98 4.12
C ASP A 177 12.74 -6.64 3.68
N GLU A 178 13.51 -6.02 4.59
CA GLU A 178 14.93 -5.65 4.37
C GLU A 178 15.21 -4.93 3.03
N GLY A 179 14.44 -3.88 2.71
CA GLY A 179 14.60 -3.11 1.47
C GLY A 179 14.08 -3.80 0.21
N LYS A 180 13.36 -4.93 0.35
CA LYS A 180 12.72 -5.64 -0.74
C LYS A 180 11.22 -5.72 -0.52
N VAL A 181 10.47 -5.91 -1.60
CA VAL A 181 9.06 -6.26 -1.53
C VAL A 181 8.90 -7.75 -1.75
N VAL A 182 8.23 -8.42 -0.82
CA VAL A 182 7.94 -9.85 -0.92
C VAL A 182 6.43 -10.07 -0.94
N VAL A 183 5.98 -10.96 -1.84
CA VAL A 183 4.57 -11.32 -2.00
C VAL A 183 4.38 -12.80 -1.71
N TYR A 184 3.49 -13.11 -0.78
CA TYR A 184 3.13 -14.47 -0.40
C TYR A 184 1.65 -14.75 -0.72
N ASN A 185 1.38 -15.98 -1.12
CA ASN A 185 0.03 -16.54 -1.12
C ASN A 185 -0.25 -17.18 0.24
N LYS A 186 -1.39 -16.86 0.82
CA LYS A 186 -1.73 -17.22 2.21
C LYS A 186 -2.62 -18.46 2.31
#